data_AF-A0A015KG47-F1
#
_entry.id   AF-A0A015KG47-F1
#
_cell.length_a   1.000
_cell.length_b   1.000
_cell.length_c   1.000
_cell.angle_alpha   90.00
_cell.angle_beta   90.00
_cell.angle_gamma   90.00
#
_symmetry.space_group_name_H-M   'P 1'
#
loop_
_entity.id
_entity.type
_entity.pdbx_description
1 polymer ?
#
loop_
_entity_poly.entity_id
_entity_poly.type
_entity_poly.pdbx_seq_one_letter_code
_entity_poly.pdbx_strand_id
1 'polypeptide(L)'
;MNIRKFIGEIFDAKNLLTLALLPRFNLNSSIPDIDWACTKFCFNNKQLQFSHRNGCSEFCAFRIKILLDMLLTLTTLQKRKPHIYDPSWLCPQCNSSPETLDHLWTCPYILSDFSPFNTFKTLLLDLRTVYLEKFLFATPLKPLSDSFIAEFTAIDCWECDPPSNFCLRLARGLIPMSLTSFLGTYFSLSNIWSILDTPLHNFHFDLYVQIWLCRSVFFHYWESAQGITNKMKSSAIGPSLISHPFSHISPDFLTPSLATVSLDSWVSWVSSYVIREGSWISHLDFWRYLTVQPLLRISFW
;
A
#
# COMPACT_ATOMS: atom_id res chain seq x y z
N MET A 1 22.28 -34.86 6.88
CA MET A 1 22.24 -33.47 6.41
C MET A 1 21.79 -33.46 4.94
N ASN A 2 20.69 -32.79 4.59
CA ASN A 2 20.19 -32.76 3.21
C ASN A 2 20.91 -31.64 2.44
N ILE A 3 21.90 -32.01 1.61
CA ILE A 3 22.76 -31.07 0.87
C ILE A 3 21.94 -30.11 -0.01
N ARG A 4 20.85 -30.59 -0.62
CA ARG A 4 19.98 -29.74 -1.46
C ARG A 4 19.28 -28.67 -0.63
N LYS A 5 18.80 -29.02 0.57
CA LYS A 5 18.20 -28.06 1.50
C LYS A 5 19.22 -27.01 1.93
N PHE A 6 20.43 -27.44 2.29
CA PHE A 6 21.52 -26.56 2.70
C PHE A 6 21.94 -25.58 1.60
N ILE A 7 22.06 -26.05 0.34
CA ILE A 7 22.35 -25.16 -0.81
C ILE A 7 21.22 -24.15 -1.02
N GLY A 8 19.97 -24.57 -0.84
CA GLY A 8 18.80 -23.68 -0.89
C GLY A 8 18.89 -22.58 0.17
N GLU A 9 19.20 -22.94 1.43
CA GLU A 9 19.36 -21.99 2.54
C GLU A 9 20.50 -20.98 2.28
N ILE A 10 21.63 -21.42 1.70
CA ILE A 10 22.72 -20.50 1.30
C ILE A 10 22.25 -19.51 0.24
N PHE A 11 21.55 -19.97 -0.79
CA PHE A 11 21.05 -19.10 -1.85
C PHE A 11 20.03 -18.09 -1.30
N ASP A 12 19.14 -18.56 -0.42
CA ASP A 12 18.16 -17.75 0.28
C ASP A 12 18.79 -16.66 1.14
N ALA A 13 19.87 -16.98 1.86
CA ALA A 13 20.64 -16.03 2.66
C ALA A 13 21.34 -14.99 1.77
N LYS A 14 21.97 -15.40 0.66
CA LYS A 14 22.61 -14.49 -0.30
C LYS A 14 21.62 -13.51 -0.94
N ASN A 15 20.42 -13.97 -1.28
CA ASN A 15 19.38 -13.10 -1.84
C ASN A 15 18.86 -12.10 -0.82
N LEU A 16 18.65 -12.54 0.44
CA LEU A 16 18.26 -11.65 1.53
C LEU A 16 19.33 -10.59 1.78
N LEU A 17 20.61 -10.98 1.76
CA LEU A 17 21.71 -10.02 1.90
C LEU A 17 21.74 -9.01 0.75
N THR A 18 21.59 -9.48 -0.49
CA THR A 18 21.50 -8.61 -1.68
C THR A 18 20.35 -7.61 -1.55
N LEU A 19 19.19 -8.06 -1.08
CA LEU A 19 18.02 -7.21 -0.84
C LEU A 19 18.32 -6.16 0.25
N ALA A 20 18.86 -6.59 1.39
CA ALA A 20 19.18 -5.73 2.53
C ALA A 20 20.21 -4.64 2.17
N LEU A 21 21.14 -4.94 1.25
CA LEU A 21 22.19 -4.02 0.81
C LEU A 21 21.76 -3.05 -0.30
N LEU A 22 20.50 -3.10 -0.78
CA LEU A 22 20.05 -2.14 -1.80
C LEU A 22 20.18 -0.70 -1.27
N PRO A 23 20.70 0.25 -2.07
CA PRO A 23 20.94 1.63 -1.63
C PRO A 23 19.72 2.31 -1.00
N ARG A 24 18.52 1.95 -1.45
CA ARG A 24 17.25 2.44 -0.93
C ARG A 24 16.97 2.10 0.54
N PHE A 25 17.56 1.03 1.07
CA PHE A 25 17.52 0.69 2.49
C PHE A 25 18.68 1.32 3.27
N ASN A 26 19.80 1.61 2.60
CA ASN A 26 20.99 2.23 3.20
C ASN A 26 20.88 3.74 3.42
N LEU A 27 19.94 4.43 2.76
CA LEU A 27 19.84 5.90 2.85
C LEU A 27 19.35 6.39 4.22
N ASN A 28 18.61 5.56 4.98
CA ASN A 28 17.96 5.97 6.23
C ASN A 28 18.11 4.96 7.38
N SER A 29 18.90 3.88 7.24
CA SER A 29 19.03 2.83 8.27
C SER A 29 20.44 2.23 8.38
N SER A 30 20.80 1.85 9.60
CA SER A 30 21.86 0.87 9.83
C SER A 30 21.25 -0.52 9.60
N ILE A 31 21.88 -1.36 8.77
CA ILE A 31 21.49 -2.77 8.54
C ILE A 31 21.03 -3.54 9.82
N PRO A 32 21.63 -3.37 11.01
CA PRO A 32 21.18 -4.05 12.24
C PRO A 32 19.79 -3.69 12.77
N ASP A 33 19.17 -2.60 12.31
CA ASP A 33 17.90 -2.11 12.88
C ASP A 33 16.67 -2.91 12.44
N ILE A 34 16.82 -3.78 11.44
CA ILE A 34 15.73 -4.54 10.81
C ILE A 34 15.96 -6.03 11.00
N ASP A 35 14.94 -6.73 11.50
CA ASP A 35 14.91 -8.20 11.49
C ASP A 35 14.56 -8.69 10.09
N TRP A 36 15.59 -8.84 9.25
CA TRP A 36 15.43 -9.29 7.87
C TRP A 36 14.90 -10.71 7.75
N ALA A 37 15.17 -11.57 8.73
CA ALA A 37 14.66 -12.95 8.73
C ALA A 37 13.15 -12.96 8.97
N CYS A 38 12.68 -12.23 9.99
CA CYS A 38 11.26 -12.05 10.26
C CYS A 38 10.56 -11.33 9.11
N THR A 39 11.17 -10.25 8.59
CA THR A 39 10.67 -9.51 7.42
C THR A 39 10.47 -10.42 6.22
N LYS A 40 11.47 -11.25 5.87
CA LYS A 40 11.37 -12.21 4.77
C LYS A 40 10.28 -13.26 5.04
N PHE A 41 10.14 -13.71 6.27
CA PHE A 41 9.10 -14.67 6.66
C PHE A 41 7.70 -14.08 6.41
N CYS A 42 7.39 -12.91 6.97
CA CYS A 42 6.08 -12.27 6.84
C CYS A 42 5.79 -11.76 5.42
N PHE A 43 6.83 -11.50 4.63
CA PHE A 43 6.66 -11.16 3.22
C PHE A 43 6.29 -12.38 2.37
N ASN A 44 6.94 -13.52 2.62
CA ASN A 44 6.84 -14.74 1.82
C ASN A 44 5.65 -15.64 2.19
N ASN A 45 4.71 -15.21 3.03
CA ASN A 45 3.57 -16.04 3.38
C ASN A 45 2.74 -16.38 2.14
N LYS A 46 2.95 -17.60 1.64
CA LYS A 46 2.32 -18.19 0.46
C LYS A 46 0.84 -18.49 0.70
N GLN A 47 0.42 -18.79 1.94
CA GLN A 47 -0.97 -19.17 2.21
C GLN A 47 -1.97 -18.05 1.86
N LEU A 48 -1.55 -16.79 1.94
CA LEU A 48 -2.37 -15.62 1.61
C LEU A 48 -2.21 -15.13 0.16
N GLN A 49 -1.27 -15.69 -0.60
CA GLN A 49 -1.04 -15.34 -2.02
C GLN A 49 -1.86 -16.19 -3.00
N PHE A 50 -2.44 -17.31 -2.55
CA PHE A 50 -3.08 -18.31 -3.44
C PHE A 50 -4.62 -18.37 -3.34
N SER A 51 -5.26 -17.62 -2.44
CA SER A 51 -6.73 -17.60 -2.35
C SER A 51 -7.34 -16.53 -3.27
N HIS A 52 -7.77 -16.99 -4.45
CA HIS A 52 -8.73 -16.39 -5.39
C HIS A 52 -8.21 -15.40 -6.46
N ARG A 53 -8.48 -15.80 -7.71
CA ARG A 53 -8.08 -15.17 -8.97
C ARG A 53 -8.73 -13.79 -9.14
N ASN A 54 -7.95 -12.87 -9.71
CA ASN A 54 -8.28 -11.56 -10.28
C ASN A 54 -8.13 -10.28 -9.43
N GLY A 55 -7.95 -10.33 -8.11
CA GLY A 55 -7.61 -9.14 -7.27
C GLY A 55 -6.24 -9.17 -6.60
N CYS A 56 -5.59 -10.34 -6.56
CA CYS A 56 -4.39 -10.58 -5.76
C CYS A 56 -3.10 -9.99 -6.38
N SER A 57 -3.06 -9.74 -7.69
CA SER A 57 -1.85 -9.25 -8.39
C SER A 57 -1.50 -7.81 -8.02
N GLU A 58 -2.49 -6.93 -7.88
CA GLU A 58 -2.29 -5.51 -7.61
C GLU A 58 -1.88 -5.27 -6.15
N PHE A 59 -2.52 -5.96 -5.22
CA PHE A 59 -2.12 -5.92 -3.81
C PHE A 59 -0.73 -6.54 -3.59
N CYS A 60 -0.43 -7.69 -4.22
CA CYS A 60 0.93 -8.25 -4.18
C CYS A 60 1.96 -7.27 -4.79
N ALA A 61 1.63 -6.64 -5.91
CA ALA A 61 2.46 -5.62 -6.51
C ALA A 61 2.63 -4.41 -5.59
N PHE A 62 1.57 -3.99 -4.89
CA PHE A 62 1.62 -2.94 -3.87
C PHE A 62 2.59 -3.33 -2.75
N ARG A 63 2.49 -4.52 -2.15
CA ARG A 63 3.40 -5.00 -1.10
C ARG A 63 4.86 -5.04 -1.56
N ILE A 64 5.12 -5.51 -2.78
CA ILE A 64 6.47 -5.47 -3.36
C ILE A 64 6.94 -4.02 -3.53
N LYS A 65 6.08 -3.14 -4.08
CA LYS A 65 6.44 -1.75 -4.38
C LYS A 65 6.63 -0.92 -3.11
N ILE A 66 5.83 -1.09 -2.07
CA ILE A 66 5.98 -0.35 -0.81
C ILE A 66 7.26 -0.79 -0.09
N LEU A 67 7.55 -2.09 -0.05
CA LEU A 67 8.80 -2.63 0.50
C LEU A 67 10.02 -2.05 -0.22
N LEU A 68 9.95 -1.97 -1.55
CA LEU A 68 11.06 -1.51 -2.38
C LEU A 68 11.09 0.01 -2.59
N ASP A 69 10.22 0.79 -1.97
CA ASP A 69 10.10 2.24 -2.22
C ASP A 69 9.93 2.57 -3.72
N MET A 70 9.01 1.86 -4.37
CA MET A 70 8.72 1.89 -5.81
C MET A 70 7.26 2.23 -6.13
N LEU A 71 6.46 2.64 -5.15
CA LEU A 71 5.13 3.17 -5.40
C LEU A 71 5.21 4.42 -6.29
N LEU A 72 4.22 4.58 -7.18
CA LEU A 72 4.17 5.70 -8.12
C LEU A 72 3.66 6.97 -7.44
N THR A 73 4.45 7.49 -6.51
CA THR A 73 4.27 8.82 -5.92
C THR A 73 4.64 9.91 -6.93
N LEU A 74 4.16 11.15 -6.75
CA LEU A 74 4.53 12.25 -7.64
C LEU A 74 6.04 12.45 -7.72
N THR A 75 6.76 12.38 -6.59
CA THR A 75 8.22 12.51 -6.58
C THR A 75 8.93 11.40 -7.39
N THR A 76 8.38 10.18 -7.38
CA THR A 76 8.88 9.08 -8.22
C THR A 76 8.61 9.33 -9.69
N LEU A 77 7.42 9.86 -10.02
CA LEU A 77 7.04 10.20 -11.39
C LEU A 77 7.87 11.37 -11.95
N GLN A 78 8.11 12.42 -11.17
CA GLN A 78 9.00 13.54 -11.50
C GLN A 78 10.42 13.07 -11.84
N LYS A 79 10.96 12.11 -11.08
CA LYS A 79 12.28 11.52 -11.36
C LYS A 79 12.29 10.67 -12.65
N ARG A 80 11.22 9.91 -12.91
CA ARG A 80 11.17 8.97 -14.06
C ARG A 80 10.75 9.64 -15.37
N LYS A 81 9.91 10.67 -15.31
CA LYS A 81 9.34 11.39 -16.46
C LYS A 81 9.30 12.90 -16.21
N PRO A 82 10.46 13.56 -16.06
CA PRO A 82 10.55 14.99 -15.77
C PRO A 82 9.96 15.88 -16.88
N HIS A 83 9.81 15.34 -18.09
CA HIS A 83 9.17 16.03 -19.22
C HIS A 83 7.63 16.01 -19.19
N ILE A 84 7.02 15.21 -18.28
CA ILE A 84 5.57 15.15 -18.08
C ILE A 84 5.19 15.77 -16.74
N TYR A 85 5.97 15.48 -15.70
CA TYR A 85 5.67 15.91 -14.33
C TYR A 85 6.59 17.04 -13.92
N ASP A 86 6.02 18.22 -13.72
CA ASP A 86 6.74 19.42 -13.31
C ASP A 86 7.38 19.22 -11.92
N PRO A 87 8.70 19.46 -11.75
CA PRO A 87 9.36 19.36 -10.45
C PRO A 87 8.82 20.29 -9.35
N SER A 88 8.15 21.39 -9.71
CA SER A 88 7.55 22.34 -8.78
C SER A 88 6.23 21.85 -8.18
N TRP A 89 5.60 20.84 -8.80
CA TRP A 89 4.34 20.29 -8.28
C TRP A 89 4.53 19.62 -6.93
N LEU A 90 3.68 20.01 -5.99
CA LEU A 90 3.60 19.46 -4.64
C LEU A 90 2.57 18.33 -4.59
N CYS A 91 2.44 17.72 -3.42
CA CYS A 91 1.45 16.68 -3.16
C CYS A 91 0.05 17.15 -3.61
N PRO A 92 -0.60 16.43 -4.53
CA PRO A 92 -1.93 16.82 -5.02
C PRO A 92 -3.00 16.90 -3.94
N GLN A 93 -2.81 16.19 -2.83
CA GLN A 93 -3.75 16.11 -1.72
C GLN A 93 -3.65 17.28 -0.73
N CYS A 94 -2.45 17.76 -0.41
CA CYS A 94 -2.26 18.82 0.59
C CYS A 94 -1.63 20.11 0.04
N ASN A 95 -1.03 20.05 -1.15
CA ASN A 95 -0.32 21.14 -1.82
C ASN A 95 0.73 21.87 -0.95
N SER A 96 1.31 21.20 0.05
CA SER A 96 2.23 21.83 1.02
C SER A 96 3.64 21.25 0.99
N SER A 97 3.83 20.02 0.52
CA SER A 97 5.13 19.35 0.49
C SER A 97 5.21 18.34 -0.66
N PRO A 98 6.41 17.89 -1.06
CA PRO A 98 6.57 16.88 -2.09
C PRO A 98 5.91 15.55 -1.69
N GLU A 99 5.21 14.90 -2.62
CA GLU A 99 4.62 13.59 -2.38
C GLU A 99 5.68 12.49 -2.41
N THR A 100 6.36 12.27 -1.29
CA THR A 100 7.23 11.10 -1.06
C THR A 100 6.41 9.92 -0.55
N LEU A 101 7.02 8.73 -0.49
CA LEU A 101 6.38 7.59 0.14
C LEU A 101 6.06 7.85 1.61
N ASP A 102 6.95 8.52 2.34
CA ASP A 102 6.69 8.87 3.74
C ASP A 102 5.55 9.88 3.84
N HIS A 103 5.52 10.88 2.95
CA HIS A 103 4.42 11.84 2.91
C HIS A 103 3.07 11.19 2.62
N LEU A 104 3.02 10.06 1.90
CA LEU A 104 1.77 9.33 1.67
C LEU A 104 1.09 8.93 3.00
N TRP A 105 1.88 8.55 4.00
CA TRP A 105 1.39 8.17 5.33
C TRP A 105 1.16 9.37 6.23
N THR A 106 1.86 10.48 6.00
CA THR A 106 1.79 11.67 6.85
C THR A 106 1.04 12.84 6.21
N CYS A 107 0.36 12.61 5.09
CA CYS A 107 -0.34 13.66 4.38
C CYS A 107 -1.52 14.13 5.24
N PRO A 108 -1.58 15.43 5.61
CA PRO A 108 -2.71 15.94 6.39
C PRO A 108 -4.00 16.02 5.58
N TYR A 109 -3.91 15.93 4.24
CA TYR A 109 -4.98 16.24 3.29
C TYR A 109 -5.63 17.63 3.53
N ILE A 110 -6.33 18.17 2.54
CA ILE A 110 -7.06 19.44 2.76
C ILE A 110 -8.25 19.22 3.70
N LEU A 111 -8.87 18.03 3.65
CA LEU A 111 -9.96 17.64 4.54
C LEU A 111 -9.42 16.71 5.63
N SER A 112 -9.22 17.24 6.83
CA SER A 112 -8.59 16.53 7.96
C SER A 112 -9.24 15.18 8.29
N ASP A 113 -10.56 15.07 8.13
CA ASP A 113 -11.34 13.87 8.45
C ASP A 113 -11.06 12.71 7.49
N PHE A 114 -10.52 13.01 6.30
CA PHE A 114 -10.12 12.04 5.28
C PHE A 114 -8.60 12.03 5.09
N SER A 115 -7.85 12.51 6.08
CA SER A 115 -6.40 12.56 5.99
C SER A 115 -5.81 11.15 5.97
N PRO A 116 -4.93 10.83 5.01
CA PRO A 116 -4.13 9.61 5.04
C PRO A 116 -3.42 9.41 6.38
N PHE A 117 -3.01 10.50 7.03
CA PHE A 117 -2.37 10.45 8.34
C PHE A 117 -3.27 9.92 9.45
N ASN A 118 -4.52 10.41 9.57
CA ASN A 118 -5.45 9.89 10.57
C ASN A 118 -5.80 8.43 10.31
N THR A 119 -6.01 8.06 9.04
CA THR A 119 -6.25 6.65 8.66
C THR A 119 -5.04 5.78 9.02
N PHE A 120 -3.83 6.19 8.66
CA PHE A 120 -2.61 5.47 8.96
C PHE A 120 -2.43 5.26 10.47
N LYS A 121 -2.64 6.30 11.27
CA LYS A 121 -2.57 6.25 12.73
C LYS A 121 -3.57 5.25 13.32
N THR A 122 -4.82 5.27 12.88
CA THR A 122 -5.84 4.31 13.33
C THR A 122 -5.43 2.88 13.00
N LEU A 123 -5.02 2.62 11.74
CA LEU A 123 -4.58 1.29 11.31
C LEU A 123 -3.35 0.78 12.07
N LEU A 124 -2.42 1.66 12.42
CA LEU A 124 -1.25 1.29 13.23
C LEU A 124 -1.64 0.95 14.67
N LEU A 125 -2.55 1.72 15.27
CA LEU A 125 -3.07 1.44 16.62
C LEU A 125 -3.85 0.12 16.66
N ASP A 126 -4.62 -0.17 15.63
CA ASP A 126 -5.32 -1.44 15.47
C ASP A 126 -4.33 -2.60 15.33
N LEU A 127 -3.30 -2.47 14.48
CA LEU A 127 -2.23 -3.46 14.36
C LEU A 127 -1.55 -3.74 15.70
N ARG A 128 -1.18 -2.68 16.44
CA ARG A 128 -0.57 -2.77 17.76
C ARG A 128 -1.46 -3.55 18.73
N THR A 129 -2.76 -3.23 18.73
CA THR A 129 -3.75 -3.89 19.61
C THR A 129 -3.89 -5.36 19.28
N VAL A 130 -4.03 -5.71 17.99
CA VAL A 130 -4.13 -7.09 17.53
C VAL A 130 -2.88 -7.89 17.89
N TYR A 131 -1.68 -7.31 17.75
CA TYR A 131 -0.45 -7.97 18.19
C TYR A 131 -0.42 -8.18 19.69
N LEU A 132 -0.72 -7.14 20.47
CA LEU A 132 -0.71 -7.23 21.92
C LEU A 132 -1.64 -8.34 22.40
N GLU A 133 -2.89 -8.36 21.92
CA GLU A 133 -3.85 -9.41 22.25
C GLU A 133 -3.30 -10.81 21.90
N LYS A 134 -2.80 -11.00 20.68
CA LYS A 134 -2.25 -12.30 20.26
C LYS A 134 -1.07 -12.75 21.13
N PHE A 135 -0.20 -11.85 21.56
CA PHE A 135 0.91 -12.20 22.45
C PHE A 135 0.45 -12.48 23.88
N LEU A 136 -0.58 -11.78 24.39
CA LEU A 136 -1.18 -12.08 25.69
C LEU A 136 -1.86 -13.46 25.72
N PHE A 137 -2.45 -13.91 24.61
CA PHE A 137 -3.03 -15.25 24.48
C PHE A 137 -2.00 -16.35 24.15
N ALA A 138 -0.83 -15.99 23.64
CA ALA A 138 0.21 -16.94 23.30
C ALA A 138 0.88 -17.51 24.55
N THR A 139 1.31 -18.78 24.49
CA THR A 139 2.07 -19.39 25.58
C THR A 139 3.51 -18.84 25.60
N PRO A 140 3.91 -18.11 26.65
CA PRO A 140 5.26 -17.58 26.73
C PRO A 140 6.23 -18.65 27.27
N LEU A 141 7.51 -18.50 26.97
CA LEU A 141 8.59 -19.36 27.48
C LEU A 141 8.93 -19.06 28.94
N LYS A 142 8.66 -17.83 29.38
CA LYS A 142 8.80 -17.37 30.77
C LYS A 142 7.58 -16.51 31.13
N PRO A 143 7.22 -16.38 32.42
CA PRO A 143 6.15 -15.49 32.84
C PRO A 143 6.32 -14.07 32.28
N LEU A 144 5.23 -13.47 31.81
CA LEU A 144 5.23 -12.07 31.38
C LEU A 144 5.45 -11.17 32.60
N SER A 145 6.26 -10.12 32.43
CA SER A 145 6.42 -9.08 33.44
C SER A 145 5.13 -8.25 33.57
N ASP A 146 4.85 -7.71 34.75
CA ASP A 146 3.77 -6.74 34.97
C ASP A 146 3.92 -5.49 34.08
N SER A 147 5.16 -5.17 33.68
CA SER A 147 5.48 -4.07 32.78
C SER A 147 5.33 -4.39 31.29
N PHE A 148 5.02 -5.64 30.90
CA PHE A 148 5.04 -6.10 29.50
C PHE A 148 4.22 -5.22 28.56
N ILE A 149 2.99 -4.85 28.96
CA ILE A 149 2.09 -4.03 28.14
C ILE A 149 2.67 -2.63 27.94
N ALA A 150 3.21 -2.03 29.00
CA ALA A 150 3.79 -0.69 28.96
C ALA A 150 5.06 -0.66 28.09
N GLU A 151 5.95 -1.64 28.29
CA GLU A 151 7.17 -1.78 27.49
C GLU A 151 6.86 -2.07 26.01
N PHE A 152 5.90 -2.95 25.72
CA PHE A 152 5.46 -3.23 24.35
C PHE A 152 4.92 -1.98 23.66
N THR A 153 4.09 -1.21 24.36
CA THR A 153 3.45 0.00 23.83
C THR A 153 4.45 1.14 23.62
N ALA A 154 5.54 1.16 24.38
CA ALA A 154 6.61 2.14 24.30
C ALA A 154 7.66 1.84 23.21
N ILE A 155 7.54 0.74 22.47
CA ILE A 155 8.45 0.45 21.35
C ILE A 155 8.28 1.52 20.27
N ASP A 156 9.41 2.04 19.80
CA ASP A 156 9.55 3.12 18.82
C ASP A 156 8.71 2.95 17.55
N CYS A 157 8.46 1.72 17.11
CA CYS A 157 7.67 1.44 15.92
C CYS A 157 6.18 1.77 16.05
N TRP A 158 5.69 2.06 17.26
CA TRP A 158 4.32 2.51 17.52
C TRP A 158 4.19 4.04 17.57
N GLU A 159 5.29 4.78 17.60
CA GLU A 159 5.27 6.25 17.66
C GLU A 159 4.80 6.82 16.31
N CYS A 160 3.58 7.37 16.30
CA CYS A 160 2.92 7.89 15.09
C CYS A 160 2.63 9.41 15.14
N ASP A 161 2.96 10.10 16.24
CA ASP A 161 2.67 11.54 16.43
C ASP A 161 3.88 12.33 16.95
N PRO A 162 4.80 12.79 16.06
CA PRO A 162 4.90 12.45 14.64
C PRO A 162 5.43 11.02 14.42
N PRO A 163 5.27 10.45 13.22
CA PRO A 163 5.69 9.09 12.96
C PRO A 163 7.21 8.93 12.99
N SER A 164 7.66 7.98 13.79
CA SER A 164 9.08 7.61 13.86
C SER A 164 9.54 6.94 12.57
N ASN A 165 10.85 6.90 12.35
CA ASN A 165 11.43 6.16 11.22
C ASN A 165 11.05 4.66 11.30
N PHE A 166 10.99 4.09 12.50
CA PHE A 166 10.59 2.69 12.70
C PHE A 166 9.13 2.43 12.36
N CYS A 167 8.24 3.36 12.70
CA CYS A 167 6.83 3.33 12.30
C CYS A 167 6.69 3.34 10.76
N LEU A 168 7.40 4.25 10.08
CA LEU A 168 7.40 4.32 8.60
C LEU A 168 8.02 3.08 7.95
N ARG A 169 9.04 2.47 8.57
CA ARG A 169 9.62 1.18 8.13
C ARG A 169 8.62 0.03 8.29
N LEU A 170 7.88 -0.03 9.40
CA LEU A 170 6.84 -1.02 9.62
C LEU A 170 5.72 -0.90 8.58
N ALA A 171 5.34 0.34 8.22
CA ALA A 171 4.42 0.60 7.10
C ALA A 171 4.88 -0.04 5.79
N ARG A 172 6.20 -0.03 5.52
CA ARG A 172 6.82 -0.69 4.35
C ARG A 172 6.94 -2.21 4.49
N GLY A 173 6.60 -2.78 5.65
CA GLY A 173 6.73 -4.21 5.94
C GLY A 173 8.08 -4.63 6.50
N LEU A 174 8.94 -3.68 6.85
CA LEU A 174 10.24 -3.95 7.47
C LEU A 174 10.03 -4.09 8.98
N ILE A 175 10.34 -5.26 9.52
CA ILE A 175 10.09 -5.55 10.94
C ILE A 175 11.27 -5.03 11.78
N PRO A 176 11.03 -4.12 12.75
CA PRO A 176 12.08 -3.58 13.60
C PRO A 176 12.73 -4.66 14.48
N MET A 177 14.06 -4.60 14.60
CA MET A 177 14.81 -5.48 15.51
C MET A 177 14.45 -5.21 16.98
N SER A 178 14.10 -3.97 17.33
CA SER A 178 13.63 -3.58 18.67
C SER A 178 12.41 -4.42 19.09
N LEU A 179 11.43 -4.55 18.18
CA LEU A 179 10.22 -5.33 18.39
C LEU A 179 10.51 -6.82 18.58
N THR A 180 11.26 -7.44 17.66
CA THR A 180 11.51 -8.90 17.75
C THR A 180 12.48 -9.25 18.88
N SER A 181 13.42 -8.37 19.22
CA SER A 181 14.30 -8.56 20.38
C SER A 181 13.55 -8.50 21.70
N PHE A 182 12.65 -7.50 21.87
CA PHE A 182 11.79 -7.40 23.04
C PHE A 182 10.93 -8.65 23.22
N LEU A 183 10.21 -9.04 22.16
CA LEU A 183 9.36 -10.24 22.15
C LEU A 183 10.17 -11.53 22.36
N GLY A 184 11.39 -11.58 21.81
CA GLY A 184 12.31 -12.71 21.93
C GLY A 184 12.77 -12.99 23.35
N THR A 185 12.59 -12.03 24.27
CA THR A 185 12.83 -12.28 25.68
C THR A 185 11.74 -13.17 26.30
N TYR A 186 10.54 -13.22 25.73
CA TYR A 186 9.37 -13.94 26.28
C TYR A 186 8.90 -15.11 25.41
N PHE A 187 9.04 -15.03 24.08
CA PHE A 187 8.46 -15.97 23.14
C PHE A 187 9.53 -16.61 22.25
N SER A 188 9.22 -17.79 21.71
CA SER A 188 10.07 -18.42 20.69
C SER A 188 10.01 -17.64 19.37
N LEU A 189 11.09 -17.66 18.59
CA LEU A 189 11.12 -17.00 17.27
C LEU A 189 9.98 -17.49 16.35
N SER A 190 9.65 -18.78 16.39
CA SER A 190 8.53 -19.34 15.61
C SER A 190 7.18 -18.75 16.01
N ASN A 191 6.94 -18.54 17.32
CA ASN A 191 5.71 -17.91 17.80
C ASN A 191 5.68 -16.44 17.38
N ILE A 192 6.79 -15.71 17.50
CA ILE A 192 6.88 -14.31 17.09
C ILE A 192 6.54 -14.18 15.61
N TRP A 193 7.24 -14.94 14.76
CA TRP A 193 7.06 -14.86 13.31
C TRP A 193 5.62 -15.21 12.89
N SER A 194 5.05 -16.28 13.44
CA SER A 194 3.67 -16.68 13.11
C SER A 194 2.61 -15.68 13.61
N ILE A 195 2.81 -15.06 14.77
CA ILE A 195 1.90 -14.03 15.30
C ILE A 195 1.98 -12.73 14.49
N LEU A 196 3.18 -12.32 14.06
CA LEU A 196 3.37 -11.07 13.34
C LEU A 196 2.82 -11.12 11.90
N ASP A 197 2.90 -12.28 11.25
CA ASP A 197 2.67 -12.45 9.82
C ASP A 197 1.27 -12.05 9.34
N THR A 198 0.22 -12.71 9.82
CA THR A 198 -1.16 -12.45 9.34
C THR A 198 -1.63 -11.01 9.64
N PRO A 199 -1.46 -10.45 10.85
CA PRO A 199 -1.88 -9.08 11.10
C PRO A 199 -1.07 -8.06 10.28
N LEU A 200 0.22 -8.29 10.01
CA LEU A 200 1.00 -7.41 9.12
C LEU A 200 0.45 -7.42 7.69
N HIS A 201 0.05 -8.59 7.20
CA HIS A 201 -0.58 -8.73 5.89
C HIS A 201 -1.90 -7.96 5.82
N ASN A 202 -2.76 -8.10 6.84
CA ASN A 202 -4.04 -7.39 6.91
C ASN A 202 -3.83 -5.88 6.99
N PHE A 203 -2.89 -5.42 7.83
CA PHE A 203 -2.50 -4.03 7.90
C PHE A 203 -2.05 -3.47 6.53
N HIS A 204 -1.21 -4.19 5.79
CA HIS A 204 -0.85 -3.78 4.42
C HIS A 204 -2.05 -3.74 3.48
N PHE A 205 -3.00 -4.67 3.63
CA PHE A 205 -4.23 -4.67 2.84
C PHE A 205 -5.08 -3.44 3.14
N ASP A 206 -5.21 -3.05 4.40
CA ASP A 206 -5.93 -1.85 4.79
C ASP A 206 -5.22 -0.57 4.29
N LEU A 207 -3.88 -0.51 4.35
CA LEU A 207 -3.13 0.59 3.71
C LEU A 207 -3.39 0.65 2.20
N TYR A 208 -3.47 -0.51 1.53
CA TYR A 208 -3.74 -0.59 0.11
C TYR A 208 -5.14 -0.05 -0.23
N VAL A 209 -6.17 -0.51 0.48
CA VAL A 209 -7.56 -0.16 0.19
C VAL A 209 -7.90 1.26 0.63
N GLN A 210 -7.54 1.62 1.86
CA GLN A 210 -8.02 2.86 2.49
C GLN A 210 -7.18 4.09 2.12
N ILE A 211 -5.88 3.91 1.86
CA ILE A 211 -4.97 5.02 1.52
C ILE A 211 -4.58 4.97 0.05
N TRP A 212 -3.93 3.88 -0.38
CA TRP A 212 -3.32 3.84 -1.71
C TRP A 212 -4.33 3.88 -2.85
N LEU A 213 -5.44 3.14 -2.76
CA LEU A 213 -6.47 3.12 -3.79
C LEU A 213 -7.18 4.48 -3.88
N CYS A 214 -7.59 5.05 -2.74
CA CYS A 214 -8.19 6.37 -2.64
C CYS A 214 -7.29 7.45 -3.26
N ARG A 215 -6.01 7.46 -2.88
CA ARG A 215 -5.00 8.36 -3.47
C ARG A 215 -4.85 8.12 -4.98
N SER A 216 -4.83 6.87 -5.43
CA SER A 216 -4.61 6.55 -6.85
C SER A 216 -5.76 7.03 -7.73
N VAL A 217 -7.00 6.89 -7.25
CA VAL A 217 -8.20 7.43 -7.92
C VAL A 217 -8.11 8.94 -7.99
N PHE A 218 -7.84 9.62 -6.86
CA PHE A 218 -7.68 11.07 -6.83
C PHE A 218 -6.58 11.55 -7.79
N PHE A 219 -5.42 10.90 -7.75
CA PHE A 219 -4.27 11.23 -8.58
C PHE A 219 -4.58 11.11 -10.07
N HIS A 220 -5.39 10.12 -10.49
CA HIS A 220 -5.81 9.97 -11.88
C HIS A 220 -6.62 11.17 -12.39
N TYR A 221 -7.56 11.66 -11.59
CA TYR A 221 -8.34 12.86 -11.92
C TYR A 221 -7.48 14.11 -11.91
N TRP A 222 -6.59 14.23 -10.91
CA TRP A 222 -5.65 15.34 -10.84
C TRP A 222 -4.71 15.37 -12.06
N GLU A 223 -4.15 14.24 -12.48
CA GLU A 223 -3.34 14.13 -13.72
C GLU A 223 -4.12 14.62 -14.95
N SER A 224 -5.39 14.22 -15.05
CA SER A 224 -6.27 14.62 -16.15
C SER A 224 -6.53 16.13 -16.14
N ALA A 225 -6.66 16.74 -14.97
CA ALA A 225 -6.80 18.18 -14.80
C ALA A 225 -5.51 18.95 -15.17
N GLN A 226 -4.34 18.32 -15.05
CA GLN A 226 -3.06 18.85 -15.58
C GLN A 226 -2.90 18.64 -17.09
N GLY A 227 -3.90 18.07 -17.77
CA GLY A 227 -3.84 17.77 -19.20
C GLY A 227 -2.96 16.56 -19.56
N ILE A 228 -2.57 15.74 -18.57
CA ILE A 228 -1.72 14.56 -18.80
C ILE A 228 -2.57 13.42 -19.37
N THR A 229 -2.27 13.00 -20.59
CA THR A 229 -2.99 11.92 -21.26
C THR A 229 -2.26 10.57 -21.16
N ASN A 230 -2.99 9.46 -21.34
CA ASN A 230 -2.38 8.13 -21.41
C ASN A 230 -1.35 7.99 -22.55
N LYS A 231 -1.53 8.75 -23.65
CA LYS A 231 -0.58 8.78 -24.78
C LYS A 231 0.76 9.40 -24.38
N MET A 232 0.74 10.47 -23.57
CA MET A 232 1.96 11.06 -23.01
C MET A 232 2.63 10.07 -22.04
N LYS A 233 1.84 9.37 -21.23
CA LYS A 233 2.35 8.36 -20.30
C LYS A 233 2.93 7.13 -20.99
N SER A 234 2.48 6.76 -22.18
CA SER A 234 3.04 5.63 -22.94
C SER A 234 4.22 5.99 -23.85
N SER A 235 4.46 7.28 -24.13
CA SER A 235 5.62 7.67 -24.92
C SER A 235 6.93 7.47 -24.13
N ALA A 236 7.90 6.85 -24.79
CA ALA A 236 9.24 6.62 -24.24
C ALA A 236 10.12 7.88 -24.27
N ILE A 237 9.72 8.88 -25.07
CA ILE A 237 10.40 10.15 -25.29
C ILE A 237 9.34 11.23 -25.11
N GLY A 238 9.71 12.35 -24.45
CA GLY A 238 8.83 13.52 -24.36
C GLY A 238 8.43 14.00 -25.74
N PRO A 239 7.30 14.73 -25.88
CA PRO A 239 6.92 15.28 -27.17
C PRO A 239 8.09 16.11 -27.70
N SER A 240 8.60 15.71 -28.87
CA SER A 240 9.53 16.51 -29.64
C SER A 240 8.92 17.90 -29.86
N LEU A 241 9.57 18.93 -29.34
CA LEU A 241 9.26 20.33 -29.63
C LEU A 241 9.55 20.61 -31.12
N ILE A 242 8.64 20.19 -32.00
CA ILE A 242 8.59 20.69 -33.37
C ILE A 242 7.11 20.94 -33.68
N SER A 243 6.70 22.18 -33.45
CA SER A 243 5.48 22.77 -33.97
C SER A 243 5.59 22.94 -35.47
N HIS A 244 4.77 22.22 -36.24
CA HIS A 244 4.33 22.68 -37.55
C HIS A 244 2.85 22.33 -37.76
N PRO A 245 2.03 23.28 -38.25
CA PRO A 245 0.63 23.01 -38.55
C PRO A 245 0.57 22.30 -39.90
N PHE A 246 -0.05 21.13 -39.97
CA PHE A 246 -0.50 20.60 -41.25
C PHE A 246 -1.90 20.01 -41.14
N SER A 247 -2.74 20.58 -41.99
CA SER A 247 -4.15 20.30 -42.22
C SER A 247 -4.41 18.87 -42.74
N HIS A 248 -5.55 18.33 -42.29
CA HIS A 248 -6.43 17.30 -42.89
C HIS A 248 -5.86 16.35 -43.96
N ILE A 249 -6.01 15.04 -43.72
CA ILE A 249 -6.69 14.06 -44.59
C ILE A 249 -6.87 12.77 -43.75
N SER A 250 -8.10 12.27 -43.64
CA SER A 250 -8.40 10.92 -43.12
C SER A 250 -7.95 9.84 -44.12
N PRO A 251 -7.60 8.65 -43.63
CA PRO A 251 -8.28 7.47 -44.16
C PRO A 251 -8.72 6.50 -43.06
N ASP A 252 -9.94 6.01 -43.26
CA ASP A 252 -10.57 4.91 -42.52
C ASP A 252 -9.71 3.64 -42.56
N PHE A 253 -9.45 3.06 -41.39
CA PHE A 253 -9.17 1.63 -41.25
C PHE A 253 -9.87 1.10 -40.00
N LEU A 254 -10.86 0.25 -40.24
CA LEU A 254 -11.61 -0.53 -39.25
C LEU A 254 -10.79 -1.72 -38.76
N THR A 255 -10.61 -1.88 -37.44
CA THR A 255 -10.64 -3.18 -36.69
C THR A 255 -10.44 -2.96 -35.17
N PRO A 256 -10.80 -3.89 -34.28
CA PRO A 256 -12.14 -4.15 -33.75
C PRO A 256 -12.28 -3.78 -32.25
N SER A 257 -13.54 -3.78 -31.79
CA SER A 257 -13.99 -3.49 -30.43
C SER A 257 -13.27 -4.27 -29.32
N LEU A 258 -12.72 -3.55 -28.33
CA LEU A 258 -12.55 -4.06 -26.97
C LEU A 258 -13.59 -3.38 -26.07
N ALA A 259 -14.37 -4.19 -25.36
CA ALA A 259 -15.52 -3.79 -24.57
C ALA A 259 -15.25 -2.59 -23.66
N THR A 260 -15.89 -1.46 -23.98
CA THR A 260 -16.21 -0.40 -23.03
C THR A 260 -17.18 -0.97 -22.00
N VAL A 261 -16.66 -1.50 -20.89
CA VAL A 261 -17.44 -1.51 -19.65
C VAL A 261 -17.58 -0.04 -19.25
N SER A 262 -18.82 0.46 -19.34
CA SER A 262 -19.18 1.85 -19.05
C SER A 262 -18.57 2.29 -17.71
N LEU A 263 -17.56 3.15 -17.83
CA LEU A 263 -16.86 3.84 -16.74
C LEU A 263 -17.73 4.95 -16.13
N ASP A 264 -18.93 5.19 -16.68
CA ASP A 264 -19.72 6.40 -16.46
C ASP A 264 -20.73 6.29 -15.31
N SER A 265 -21.05 5.08 -14.83
CA SER A 265 -22.12 4.89 -13.85
C SER A 265 -21.73 5.35 -12.43
N TRP A 266 -20.53 5.00 -11.95
CA TRP A 266 -20.11 5.36 -10.58
C TRP A 266 -19.64 6.82 -10.48
N VAL A 267 -19.07 7.36 -11.56
CA VAL A 267 -18.60 8.75 -11.64
C VAL A 267 -19.78 9.73 -11.62
N SER A 268 -20.86 9.44 -12.35
CA SER A 268 -22.11 10.23 -12.33
C SER A 268 -22.80 10.20 -10.96
N TRP A 269 -22.63 9.12 -10.21
CA TRP A 269 -23.20 8.95 -8.87
C TRP A 269 -22.41 9.71 -7.80
N VAL A 270 -21.08 9.59 -7.80
CA VAL A 270 -20.19 10.34 -6.90
C VAL A 270 -20.34 11.86 -7.13
N SER A 271 -20.42 12.30 -8.40
CA SER A 271 -20.63 13.71 -8.72
C SER A 271 -22.01 14.23 -8.28
N SER A 272 -23.06 13.42 -8.37
CA SER A 272 -24.41 13.81 -7.91
C SER A 272 -24.53 13.84 -6.38
N TYR A 273 -23.68 13.09 -5.67
CA TYR A 273 -23.69 12.97 -4.21
C TYR A 273 -22.89 14.07 -3.52
N VAL A 274 -21.74 14.46 -4.08
CA VAL A 274 -20.97 15.65 -3.65
C VAL A 274 -21.81 16.92 -3.71
N ILE A 275 -22.80 16.97 -4.62
CA ILE A 275 -23.72 18.10 -4.79
C ILE A 275 -24.87 18.10 -3.73
N ARG A 276 -25.12 17.01 -2.99
CA ARG A 276 -26.33 16.86 -2.15
C ARG A 276 -26.10 16.48 -0.68
N GLU A 277 -24.88 16.64 -0.15
CA GLU A 277 -24.52 16.60 1.29
C GLU A 277 -25.25 15.53 2.14
N GLY A 278 -24.82 14.26 2.02
CA GLY A 278 -25.32 13.15 2.85
C GLY A 278 -24.20 12.40 3.60
N SER A 279 -24.53 11.89 4.79
CA SER A 279 -23.62 11.21 5.74
C SER A 279 -23.21 9.80 5.33
N TRP A 280 -21.92 9.48 5.51
CA TRP A 280 -21.22 8.26 5.08
C TRP A 280 -21.54 6.99 5.90
N ILE A 281 -22.31 7.09 6.99
CA ILE A 281 -22.49 6.01 7.98
C ILE A 281 -23.32 4.81 7.47
N SER A 282 -23.92 4.90 6.28
CA SER A 282 -24.68 3.79 5.67
C SER A 282 -23.88 2.94 4.67
N HIS A 283 -22.57 3.16 4.52
CA HIS A 283 -21.79 2.58 3.42
C HIS A 283 -21.46 1.08 3.57
N LEU A 284 -21.78 0.44 4.69
CA LEU A 284 -21.53 -1.01 4.88
C LEU A 284 -22.77 -1.90 4.63
N ASP A 285 -23.99 -1.37 4.69
CA ASP A 285 -25.21 -2.17 4.41
C ASP A 285 -25.48 -2.32 2.90
N PHE A 286 -24.98 -1.42 2.05
CA PHE A 286 -25.15 -1.49 0.60
C PHE A 286 -24.37 -2.66 -0.05
N TRP A 287 -23.20 -3.00 0.49
CA TRP A 287 -22.38 -4.10 -0.06
C TRP A 287 -22.94 -5.49 0.27
N ARG A 288 -23.92 -5.61 1.19
CA ARG A 288 -24.52 -6.89 1.58
C ARG A 288 -25.66 -7.38 0.68
N TYR A 289 -26.19 -6.55 -0.22
CA TYR A 289 -27.32 -6.93 -1.09
C TYR A 289 -26.96 -7.27 -2.54
N LEU A 290 -25.67 -7.27 -2.92
CA LEU A 290 -25.21 -7.56 -4.29
C LEU A 290 -24.72 -9.01 -4.52
N THR A 291 -25.31 -10.00 -3.84
CA THR A 291 -25.27 -11.40 -4.30
C THR A 291 -26.66 -11.86 -4.76
N VAL A 292 -26.90 -11.68 -6.06
CA VAL A 292 -27.78 -12.43 -6.99
C VAL A 292 -29.17 -12.90 -6.49
N GLN A 293 -30.24 -12.30 -7.05
CA GLN A 293 -31.37 -13.05 -7.60
C GLN A 293 -31.98 -12.30 -8.81
N PRO A 294 -32.17 -12.94 -9.98
CA PRO A 294 -32.90 -12.35 -11.10
C PRO A 294 -34.40 -12.64 -10.95
N LEU A 295 -35.23 -11.59 -10.88
CA LEU A 295 -36.68 -11.70 -11.07
C LEU A 295 -37.10 -10.80 -12.23
N LEU A 296 -37.11 -11.37 -13.43
CA LEU A 296 -37.93 -10.90 -14.53
C LEU A 296 -39.17 -11.79 -14.61
N ARG A 297 -40.29 -11.22 -14.20
CA ARG A 297 -41.64 -11.75 -14.36
C ARG A 297 -42.15 -11.26 -15.72
N ILE A 298 -42.38 -12.17 -16.67
CA ILE A 298 -43.18 -11.91 -17.88
C ILE A 298 -44.39 -12.84 -17.80
N SER A 299 -45.58 -12.25 -17.96
CA SER A 299 -46.91 -12.87 -17.81
C SER A 299 -47.48 -13.39 -19.13
N PHE A 300 -48.21 -14.50 -19.04
CA PHE A 300 -49.35 -15.02 -19.84
C PHE A 300 -49.60 -14.36 -21.22
N TRP A 301 -49.70 -15.08 -22.34
CA TRP A 301 -50.42 -16.33 -22.64
C TRP A 301 -49.57 -17.34 -23.42
#